data_AF-A0A521U7B2-F1
#
_entry.id   AF-A0A521U7B2-F1
#
_cell.length_a   1.000
_cell.length_b   1.000
_cell.length_c   1.000
_cell.angle_alpha   90.00
_cell.angle_beta   90.00
_cell.angle_gamma   90.00
#
_symmetry.space_group_name_H-M   'P 1'
#
loop_
_entity.id
_entity.type
_entity.pdbx_description
1 polymer ?
#
loop_
_entity_poly.entity_id
_entity_poly.type
_entity_poly.pdbx_seq_one_letter_code
_entity_poly.pdbx_strand_id
1 'polypeptide(L)'
;MNTLRPAILLLALLPACGRRQHQGPPVEAAVVRPVTVDVPVAVDVPAAVDVPSAVDVPVAVDVPPPPSPDAALVRGLASGSVELSAHIDPAHGVVLVTYLEASPSGRSGVRRSTRRLCGAAAARDAALRARLREAVQQAADNESLECSGDECVVPGMEYQPAYRLRLGRAPDGTRVLLGAMQLSEAALSEEWMERVRAYVDQGLAAARSRPCPR
;
A
#
# COMPACT_ATOMS: atom_id res chain seq x y z
N MET A 1 49.42 24.99 26.09
CA MET A 1 50.38 23.94 25.70
C MET A 1 49.55 22.78 25.17
N ASN A 2 49.38 22.65 23.86
CA ASN A 2 50.22 21.83 22.94
C ASN A 2 50.19 20.36 23.40
N THR A 3 49.73 19.36 22.64
CA THR A 3 50.12 18.94 21.27
C THR A 3 49.12 17.86 20.77
N LEU A 4 48.50 17.97 19.59
CA LEU A 4 48.90 17.46 18.25
C LEU A 4 48.88 15.92 18.01
N ARG A 5 47.87 15.48 17.22
CA ARG A 5 47.88 14.52 16.05
C ARG A 5 48.24 13.03 16.30
N PRO A 6 48.00 12.05 15.37
CA PRO A 6 47.64 12.15 13.93
C PRO A 6 46.57 11.15 13.35
N ALA A 7 46.15 11.49 12.12
CA ALA A 7 45.80 10.70 10.92
C ALA A 7 45.42 9.21 10.97
N ILE A 8 44.30 8.86 10.31
CA ILE A 8 44.19 7.65 9.48
C ILE A 8 43.58 8.02 8.13
N LEU A 9 44.40 7.81 7.10
CA LEU A 9 44.11 7.79 5.67
C LEU A 9 43.53 6.41 5.33
N LEU A 10 42.47 6.32 4.52
CA LEU A 10 42.17 5.06 3.81
C LEU A 10 41.65 5.35 2.41
N LEU A 11 42.51 4.99 1.45
CA LEU A 11 42.27 4.91 0.02
C LEU A 11 41.14 3.91 -0.29
N ALA A 12 40.27 4.27 -1.23
CA ALA A 12 39.53 3.30 -2.03
C ALA A 12 39.87 3.53 -3.51
N LEU A 13 40.65 2.60 -4.06
CA LEU A 13 40.84 2.32 -5.49
C LEU A 13 39.64 1.54 -6.01
N LEU A 14 39.22 1.76 -7.27
CA LEU A 14 38.69 0.79 -8.27
C LEU A 14 38.19 1.55 -9.55
N PRO A 15 38.00 0.89 -10.72
CA PRO A 15 38.69 1.24 -11.96
C PRO A 15 37.80 1.75 -13.12
N ALA A 16 38.46 1.94 -14.27
CA ALA A 16 38.07 2.58 -15.53
C ALA A 16 37.00 1.88 -16.41
N CYS A 17 36.55 2.66 -17.41
CA CYS A 17 35.97 2.34 -18.75
C CYS A 17 34.52 2.85 -18.92
N GLY A 18 34.11 3.57 -19.97
CA GLY A 18 34.77 4.16 -21.13
C GLY A 18 33.70 4.91 -21.95
N ARG A 19 33.95 6.18 -22.31
CA ARG A 19 33.10 6.96 -23.23
C ARG A 19 33.91 7.23 -24.50
N ARG A 20 33.58 6.54 -25.59
CA ARG A 20 34.08 6.88 -26.93
C ARG A 20 33.14 7.88 -27.58
N GLN A 21 33.60 9.12 -27.73
CA GLN A 21 33.14 10.03 -28.77
C GLN A 21 34.11 9.87 -29.94
N HIS A 22 33.61 9.49 -31.11
CA HIS A 22 34.35 9.63 -32.36
C HIS A 22 33.69 10.73 -33.20
N GLN A 23 34.35 11.89 -33.20
CA GLN A 23 34.25 12.88 -34.27
C GLN A 23 35.04 12.34 -35.47
N GLY A 24 34.37 12.23 -36.61
CA GLY A 24 35.00 11.97 -37.91
C GLY A 24 35.34 13.29 -38.63
N PRO A 25 36.44 13.36 -39.40
CA PRO A 25 36.91 14.56 -40.12
C PRO A 25 36.27 14.70 -41.54
N PRO A 26 36.57 15.79 -42.28
CA PRO A 26 35.60 16.49 -43.14
C PRO A 26 35.46 15.93 -44.57
N VAL A 27 34.38 16.40 -45.20
CA VAL A 27 33.92 16.08 -46.56
C VAL A 27 34.78 16.77 -47.61
N GLU A 28 35.34 16.01 -48.55
CA GLU A 28 35.84 16.52 -49.84
C GLU A 28 35.03 15.93 -50.99
N ALA A 29 34.68 16.81 -51.92
CA ALA A 29 33.82 16.56 -53.07
C ALA A 29 34.57 15.86 -54.21
N ALA A 30 33.93 14.88 -54.82
CA ALA A 30 34.29 14.39 -56.15
C ALA A 30 33.02 14.31 -57.01
N VAL A 31 32.99 15.15 -58.04
CA VAL A 31 31.98 15.16 -59.11
C VAL A 31 32.24 13.98 -60.04
N VAL A 32 31.25 13.13 -60.27
CA VAL A 32 31.24 12.17 -61.38
C VAL A 32 29.90 12.25 -62.12
N ARG A 33 30.02 12.31 -63.45
CA ARG A 33 28.98 12.53 -64.47
C ARG A 33 27.98 11.37 -64.59
N PRO A 34 26.77 11.61 -65.16
CA PRO A 34 25.75 10.59 -65.28
C PRO A 34 26.07 9.62 -66.42
N VAL A 35 25.96 8.32 -66.14
CA VAL A 35 25.93 7.25 -67.15
C VAL A 35 24.49 6.76 -67.23
N THR A 36 23.93 6.83 -68.43
CA THR A 36 22.65 6.25 -68.83
C THR A 36 22.69 4.74 -68.65
N VAL A 37 21.72 4.17 -67.93
CA VAL A 37 21.52 2.72 -67.84
C VAL A 37 20.12 2.40 -68.35
N ASP A 38 20.12 1.45 -69.29
CA ASP A 38 18.98 0.88 -69.99
C ASP A 38 17.89 0.31 -69.08
N VAL A 39 16.68 0.34 -69.62
CA VAL A 39 15.45 -0.26 -69.09
C VAL A 39 15.58 -1.78 -68.98
N PRO A 40 15.32 -2.40 -67.81
CA PRO A 40 14.94 -3.80 -67.75
C PRO A 40 13.42 -3.95 -67.64
N VAL A 41 12.88 -4.58 -68.68
CA VAL A 41 11.96 -5.74 -68.69
C VAL A 41 10.93 -5.86 -67.55
N ALA A 42 9.68 -6.06 -67.98
CA ALA A 42 8.49 -6.37 -67.21
C ALA A 42 8.73 -7.21 -65.94
N VAL A 43 8.26 -6.70 -64.80
CA VAL A 43 8.16 -7.44 -63.54
C VAL A 43 6.78 -8.09 -63.51
N ASP A 44 6.76 -9.42 -63.40
CA ASP A 44 5.56 -10.21 -63.17
C ASP A 44 4.81 -9.75 -61.91
N VAL A 45 3.49 -9.71 -62.02
CA VAL A 45 2.57 -9.40 -60.92
C VAL A 45 2.71 -10.48 -59.83
N PRO A 46 3.01 -10.13 -58.56
CA PRO A 46 2.97 -11.12 -57.50
C PRO A 46 1.52 -11.58 -57.30
N ALA A 47 1.37 -12.91 -57.24
CA ALA A 47 0.12 -13.58 -56.90
C ALA A 47 -0.47 -13.05 -55.59
N ALA A 48 -1.79 -13.12 -55.49
CA ALA A 48 -2.63 -12.58 -54.42
C ALA A 48 -2.00 -12.73 -53.02
N VAL A 49 -1.88 -11.60 -52.32
CA VAL A 49 -1.54 -11.55 -50.89
C VAL A 49 -2.73 -12.09 -50.12
N ASP A 50 -2.55 -13.23 -49.44
CA ASP A 50 -3.54 -13.74 -48.48
C ASP A 50 -3.79 -12.67 -47.41
N VAL A 51 -5.06 -12.28 -47.27
CA VAL A 51 -5.51 -11.38 -46.22
C VAL A 51 -5.34 -12.11 -44.90
N PRO A 52 -4.57 -11.58 -43.92
CA PRO A 52 -4.46 -12.23 -42.62
C PRO A 52 -5.86 -12.31 -42.01
N SER A 53 -6.25 -13.53 -41.66
CA SER A 53 -7.47 -13.85 -40.94
C SER A 53 -7.63 -12.92 -39.74
N ALA A 54 -8.88 -12.48 -39.52
CA ALA A 54 -9.37 -11.56 -38.51
C ALA A 54 -8.41 -11.35 -37.32
N VAL A 55 -7.96 -10.10 -37.16
CA VAL A 55 -7.30 -9.64 -35.94
C VAL A 55 -8.27 -9.88 -34.78
N ASP A 56 -7.87 -10.73 -33.83
CA ASP A 56 -8.63 -10.94 -32.59
C ASP A 56 -8.89 -9.58 -31.94
N VAL A 57 -10.17 -9.24 -31.82
CA VAL A 57 -10.60 -8.05 -31.07
C VAL A 57 -10.18 -8.30 -29.62
N PRO A 58 -9.37 -7.42 -29.00
CA PRO A 58 -8.96 -7.62 -27.62
C PRO A 58 -10.22 -7.73 -26.75
N VAL A 59 -10.36 -8.87 -26.07
CA VAL A 59 -11.37 -9.09 -25.05
C VAL A 59 -11.28 -7.92 -24.08
N ALA A 60 -12.43 -7.29 -23.81
CA ALA A 60 -12.50 -6.15 -22.92
C ALA A 60 -11.81 -6.50 -21.59
N VAL A 61 -10.77 -5.74 -21.25
CA VAL A 61 -10.08 -5.88 -19.97
C VAL A 61 -11.09 -5.46 -18.90
N ASP A 62 -11.52 -6.42 -18.07
CA ASP A 62 -12.37 -6.13 -16.92
C ASP A 62 -11.62 -5.16 -15.99
N VAL A 63 -12.08 -3.91 -15.97
CA VAL A 63 -11.59 -2.91 -15.03
C VAL A 63 -12.31 -3.14 -13.71
N PRO A 64 -11.59 -3.40 -12.60
CA PRO A 64 -12.24 -3.59 -11.31
C PRO A 64 -13.04 -2.35 -10.92
N PRO A 65 -14.19 -2.52 -10.24
CA PRO A 65 -15.01 -1.41 -9.80
C PRO A 65 -14.20 -0.51 -8.85
N PRO A 66 -14.49 0.82 -8.83
CA PRO A 66 -13.81 1.73 -7.93
C PRO A 66 -14.05 1.32 -6.47
N PRO A 67 -13.09 1.60 -5.56
CA PRO A 67 -13.26 1.28 -4.15
C PRO A 67 -14.44 2.02 -3.54
N SER A 68 -15.07 1.44 -2.53
CA SER A 68 -16.11 2.13 -1.76
C SER A 68 -15.56 3.40 -1.09
N PRO A 69 -16.40 4.40 -0.79
CA PRO A 69 -15.97 5.63 -0.12
C PRO A 69 -15.22 5.39 1.19
N ASP A 70 -15.66 4.41 1.98
CA ASP A 70 -15.00 4.03 3.23
C ASP A 70 -13.65 3.38 3.00
N ALA A 71 -13.53 2.53 1.97
CA ALA A 71 -12.24 1.94 1.59
C ALA A 71 -11.27 3.02 1.07
N ALA A 72 -11.76 4.01 0.34
CA ALA A 72 -10.96 5.17 -0.08
C ALA A 72 -10.51 6.02 1.12
N LEU A 73 -11.40 6.26 2.10
CA LEU A 73 -11.07 6.96 3.34
C LEU A 73 -9.97 6.22 4.12
N VAL A 74 -10.12 4.91 4.36
CA VAL A 74 -9.12 4.10 5.06
C VAL A 74 -7.75 4.17 4.38
N ARG A 75 -7.71 4.02 3.06
CA ARG A 75 -6.46 4.14 2.29
C ARG A 75 -5.86 5.54 2.41
N GLY A 76 -6.69 6.58 2.36
CA GLY A 76 -6.24 7.97 2.52
C GLY A 76 -5.70 8.28 3.92
N LEU A 77 -6.33 7.74 4.96
CA LEU A 77 -5.85 7.87 6.35
C LEU A 77 -4.52 7.15 6.55
N ALA A 78 -4.34 5.98 5.95
CA ALA A 78 -3.10 5.20 6.03
C ALA A 78 -1.94 5.87 5.26
N SER A 79 -2.20 6.39 4.05
CA SER A 79 -1.20 7.07 3.23
C SER A 79 -0.87 8.48 3.73
N GLY A 80 -1.75 9.06 4.55
CA GLY A 80 -1.66 10.45 5.00
C GLY A 80 -2.18 11.46 3.99
N SER A 81 -2.81 11.03 2.90
CA SER A 81 -3.50 11.94 1.95
C SER A 81 -4.80 12.50 2.53
N VAL A 82 -5.35 11.86 3.57
CA VAL A 82 -6.46 12.36 4.36
C VAL A 82 -5.99 12.65 5.79
N GLU A 83 -6.33 13.82 6.30
CA GLU A 83 -5.92 14.25 7.63
C GLU A 83 -6.65 13.45 8.72
N LEU A 84 -5.89 12.64 9.48
CA LEU A 84 -6.45 11.79 10.52
C LEU A 84 -7.20 12.59 11.62
N SER A 85 -6.77 13.81 11.94
CA SER A 85 -7.44 14.66 12.95
C SER A 85 -8.88 14.99 12.59
N ALA A 86 -9.18 15.18 11.30
CA ALA A 86 -10.52 15.49 10.83
C ALA A 86 -11.49 14.29 10.92
N HIS A 87 -10.95 13.08 11.09
CA HIS A 87 -11.70 11.84 11.12
C HIS A 87 -11.58 11.13 12.48
N ILE A 88 -11.32 11.86 13.55
CA ILE A 88 -11.36 11.36 14.92
C ILE A 88 -12.39 12.18 15.69
N ASP A 89 -13.33 11.49 16.33
CA ASP A 89 -14.24 12.13 17.27
C ASP A 89 -13.43 12.67 18.47
N PRO A 90 -13.36 13.99 18.70
CA PRO A 90 -12.58 14.55 19.80
C PRO A 90 -13.14 14.16 21.18
N ALA A 91 -14.46 13.92 21.27
CA ALA A 91 -15.12 13.54 22.50
C ALA A 91 -14.90 12.06 22.83
N HIS A 92 -14.74 11.18 21.84
CA HIS A 92 -14.61 9.73 22.10
C HIS A 92 -13.24 9.14 21.77
N GLY A 93 -12.49 9.77 20.87
CA GLY A 93 -11.18 9.32 20.43
C GLY A 93 -11.24 8.06 19.56
N VAL A 94 -10.12 7.34 19.49
CA VAL A 94 -9.97 6.07 18.76
C VAL A 94 -9.53 4.98 19.72
N VAL A 95 -10.08 3.78 19.55
CA VAL A 95 -9.68 2.59 20.32
C VAL A 95 -8.73 1.72 19.51
N LEU A 96 -7.55 1.46 20.04
CA LEU A 96 -6.65 0.43 19.55
C LEU A 96 -6.92 -0.87 20.33
N VAL A 97 -7.23 -1.94 19.60
CA VAL A 97 -7.37 -3.29 20.18
C VAL A 97 -6.34 -4.21 19.55
N THR A 98 -5.68 -5.02 20.37
CA THR A 98 -4.86 -6.14 19.91
C THR A 98 -5.35 -7.39 20.64
N TYR A 99 -5.69 -8.43 19.88
CA TYR A 99 -6.04 -9.74 20.40
C TYR A 99 -5.39 -10.79 19.52
N LEU A 100 -4.21 -11.26 19.94
CA LEU A 100 -3.42 -12.19 19.16
C LEU A 100 -3.19 -13.49 19.91
N GLU A 101 -3.14 -14.58 19.16
CA GLU A 101 -2.73 -15.87 19.66
C GLU A 101 -1.36 -15.82 20.34
N ALA A 102 -1.13 -16.80 21.21
CA ALA A 102 0.18 -17.12 21.73
C ALA A 102 1.23 -17.21 20.60
N SER A 103 2.49 -16.93 20.93
CA SER A 103 3.58 -17.19 20.00
C SER A 103 3.59 -18.67 19.63
N PRO A 104 3.92 -19.05 18.38
CA PRO A 104 4.11 -20.45 17.98
C PRO A 104 5.10 -21.21 18.87
N SER A 105 5.99 -20.49 19.56
CA SER A 105 6.93 -21.06 20.52
C SER A 105 6.30 -21.50 21.85
N GLY A 106 5.01 -21.25 22.08
CA GLY A 106 4.28 -21.57 23.32
C GLY A 106 4.71 -20.77 24.55
N ARG A 107 5.73 -19.91 24.43
CA ARG A 107 6.35 -19.19 25.55
C ARG A 107 5.56 -17.97 26.04
N SER A 108 4.59 -17.49 25.27
CA SER A 108 3.74 -16.37 25.64
C SER A 108 2.28 -16.74 25.46
N GLY A 109 1.44 -16.49 26.47
CA GLY A 109 -0.01 -16.62 26.34
C GLY A 109 -0.61 -15.60 25.36
N VAL A 110 -1.94 -15.63 25.22
CA VAL A 110 -2.71 -14.72 24.37
C VAL A 110 -2.35 -13.26 24.66
N ARG A 111 -1.90 -12.53 23.63
CA ARG A 111 -1.56 -11.10 23.76
C ARG A 111 -2.82 -10.26 23.56
N ARG A 112 -3.31 -9.68 24.66
CA ARG A 112 -4.50 -8.81 24.67
C ARG A 112 -4.14 -7.43 25.18
N SER A 113 -4.52 -6.39 24.44
CA SER A 113 -4.44 -5.02 24.91
C SER A 113 -5.54 -4.17 24.31
N THR A 114 -6.01 -3.21 25.10
CA THR A 114 -6.96 -2.18 24.68
C THR A 114 -6.41 -0.85 25.12
N ARG A 115 -6.23 0.07 24.19
CA ARG A 115 -5.72 1.42 24.45
C ARG A 115 -6.63 2.42 23.77
N ARG A 116 -7.13 3.38 24.54
CA ARG A 116 -7.86 4.52 24.00
C ARG A 116 -6.91 5.68 23.73
N LEU A 117 -7.07 6.30 22.58
CA LEU A 117 -6.35 7.50 22.18
C LEU A 117 -7.34 8.66 22.12
N CYS A 118 -7.06 9.74 22.84
CA CYS A 118 -7.98 10.87 22.96
C CYS A 118 -7.49 12.14 22.24
N GLY A 119 -8.45 12.91 21.74
CA GLY A 119 -8.24 14.24 21.15
C GLY A 119 -7.15 14.28 20.07
N ALA A 120 -6.44 15.42 19.99
CA ALA A 120 -5.36 15.64 19.03
C ALA A 120 -4.13 14.73 19.23
N ALA A 121 -4.02 14.04 20.37
CA ALA A 121 -2.96 13.06 20.58
C ALA A 121 -3.20 11.80 19.75
N ALA A 122 -4.47 11.42 19.51
CA ALA A 122 -4.80 10.27 18.69
C ALA A 122 -4.33 10.45 17.23
N ALA A 123 -4.55 11.63 16.65
CA ALA A 123 -4.13 11.93 15.28
C ALA A 123 -2.59 11.89 15.07
N ARG A 124 -1.82 12.07 16.16
CA ARG A 124 -0.35 12.06 16.18
C ARG A 124 0.23 10.75 16.69
N ASP A 125 -0.60 9.80 17.12
CA ASP A 125 -0.13 8.56 17.69
C ASP A 125 0.54 7.68 16.61
N ALA A 126 1.81 7.37 16.85
CA ALA A 126 2.61 6.59 15.91
C ALA A 126 2.08 5.15 15.75
N ALA A 127 1.53 4.56 16.81
CA ALA A 127 1.03 3.18 16.77
C ALA A 127 -0.27 3.09 15.96
N LEU A 128 -1.17 4.05 16.08
CA LEU A 128 -2.36 4.15 15.22
C LEU A 128 -1.97 4.29 13.75
N ARG A 129 -1.05 5.21 13.42
CA ARG A 129 -0.58 5.39 12.03
C ARG A 129 0.15 4.17 11.49
N ALA A 130 0.96 3.49 12.31
CA ALA A 130 1.60 2.25 11.93
C ALA A 130 0.54 1.18 11.62
N ARG A 131 -0.45 1.01 12.49
CA ARG A 131 -1.52 0.03 12.31
C ARG A 131 -2.35 0.25 11.05
N LEU A 132 -2.71 1.50 10.74
CA LEU A 132 -3.43 1.83 9.51
C LEU A 132 -2.60 1.49 8.27
N ARG A 133 -1.29 1.81 8.29
CA ARG A 133 -0.37 1.47 7.19
C ARG A 133 -0.19 -0.03 7.03
N GLU A 134 0.01 -0.75 8.13
CA GLU A 134 0.12 -2.22 8.12
C GLU A 134 -1.14 -2.87 7.53
N ALA A 135 -2.34 -2.42 7.98
CA ALA A 135 -3.60 -2.92 7.45
C ALA A 135 -3.75 -2.67 5.94
N VAL A 136 -3.45 -1.45 5.48
CA VAL A 136 -3.58 -1.11 4.05
C VAL A 136 -2.51 -1.77 3.19
N GLN A 137 -1.29 -1.95 3.70
CA GLN A 137 -0.24 -2.69 3.00
C GLN A 137 -0.64 -4.15 2.84
N GLN A 138 -1.08 -4.80 3.93
CA GLN A 138 -1.57 -6.18 3.86
C GLN A 138 -2.77 -6.32 2.91
N ALA A 139 -3.69 -5.34 2.91
CA ALA A 139 -4.80 -5.33 1.97
C ALA A 139 -4.35 -5.20 0.51
N ALA A 140 -3.27 -4.45 0.24
CA ALA A 140 -2.69 -4.36 -1.10
C ALA A 140 -2.04 -5.69 -1.50
N ASP A 141 -1.29 -6.30 -0.59
CA ASP A 141 -0.59 -7.58 -0.82
C ASP A 141 -1.58 -8.73 -1.02
N ASN A 142 -2.72 -8.70 -0.33
CA ASN A 142 -3.76 -9.73 -0.38
C ASN A 142 -4.95 -9.35 -1.30
N GLU A 143 -4.87 -8.22 -2.01
CA GLU A 143 -5.95 -7.63 -2.81
C GLU A 143 -7.33 -7.59 -2.10
N SER A 144 -7.33 -7.41 -0.77
CA SER A 144 -8.52 -7.53 0.07
C SER A 144 -8.64 -6.40 1.09
N LEU A 145 -9.52 -5.45 0.80
CA LEU A 145 -10.07 -4.50 1.76
C LEU A 145 -11.55 -4.36 1.49
N GLU A 146 -12.37 -4.94 2.36
CA GLU A 146 -13.82 -4.92 2.23
C GLU A 146 -14.42 -4.04 3.32
N CYS A 147 -15.20 -3.04 2.92
CA CYS A 147 -15.93 -2.20 3.85
C CYS A 147 -17.43 -2.44 3.70
N SER A 148 -18.08 -2.87 4.77
CA SER A 148 -19.51 -3.09 4.85
C SER A 148 -20.10 -2.41 6.09
N GLY A 149 -21.06 -1.52 5.86
CA GLY A 149 -21.68 -0.71 6.91
C GLY A 149 -20.67 0.18 7.65
N ASP A 150 -20.34 -0.20 8.88
CA ASP A 150 -19.46 0.55 9.78
C ASP A 150 -18.15 -0.18 10.06
N GLU A 151 -17.83 -1.23 9.29
CA GLU A 151 -16.60 -2.00 9.46
C GLU A 151 -15.88 -2.18 8.13
N CYS A 152 -14.57 -1.95 8.15
CA CYS A 152 -13.65 -2.34 7.09
C CYS A 152 -12.77 -3.49 7.59
N VAL A 153 -12.70 -4.57 6.82
CA VAL A 153 -11.96 -5.78 7.16
C VAL A 153 -10.84 -5.98 6.14
N VAL A 154 -9.66 -6.24 6.67
CA VAL A 154 -8.52 -6.80 5.94
C VAL A 154 -8.31 -8.19 6.52
N PRO A 155 -8.66 -9.26 5.78
CA PRO A 155 -8.53 -10.60 6.30
C PRO A 155 -7.07 -10.93 6.59
N GLY A 156 -6.88 -11.68 7.68
CA GLY A 156 -5.59 -12.29 7.98
C GLY A 156 -5.42 -13.56 7.14
N MET A 157 -4.20 -13.77 6.65
CA MET A 157 -3.78 -15.04 6.07
C MET A 157 -3.20 -15.95 7.16
N GLU A 158 -2.78 -17.16 6.81
CA GLU A 158 -2.15 -18.09 7.76
C GLU A 158 -0.99 -17.40 8.50
N TYR A 159 -1.04 -17.40 9.84
CA TYR A 159 -0.09 -16.72 10.74
C TYR A 159 -0.02 -15.18 10.65
N GLN A 160 -0.89 -14.54 9.86
CA GLN A 160 -1.02 -13.10 9.80
C GLN A 160 -2.29 -12.65 10.55
N PRO A 161 -2.24 -11.53 11.29
CA PRO A 161 -3.44 -11.00 11.90
C PRO A 161 -4.38 -10.44 10.83
N ALA A 162 -5.68 -10.52 11.09
CA ALA A 162 -6.67 -9.68 10.43
C ALA A 162 -6.64 -8.27 11.03
N TYR A 163 -6.98 -7.28 10.21
CA TYR A 163 -7.27 -5.93 10.70
C TYR A 163 -8.75 -5.61 10.51
N ARG A 164 -9.35 -5.07 11.57
CA ARG A 164 -10.71 -4.52 11.52
C ARG A 164 -10.67 -3.05 11.89
N LEU A 165 -11.21 -2.20 11.04
CA LEU A 165 -11.33 -0.78 11.27
C LEU A 165 -12.80 -0.44 11.44
N ARG A 166 -13.16 0.07 12.62
CA ARG A 166 -14.53 0.49 12.92
C ARG A 166 -14.70 1.95 12.57
N LEU A 167 -15.63 2.24 11.68
CA LEU A 167 -16.00 3.58 11.27
C LEU A 167 -17.35 3.95 11.90
N GLY A 168 -17.58 5.24 12.11
CA GLY A 168 -18.83 5.78 12.62
C GLY A 168 -19.15 7.10 11.95
N ARG A 169 -20.06 7.87 12.55
CA ARG A 169 -20.35 9.23 12.12
C ARG A 169 -20.30 10.16 13.32
N ALA A 170 -19.66 11.31 13.14
CA ALA A 170 -19.78 12.44 14.05
C ALA A 170 -21.15 13.12 13.88
N PRO A 171 -21.55 14.00 14.82
CA PRO A 171 -22.86 14.68 14.78
C PRO A 171 -23.10 15.51 13.51
N ASP A 172 -22.04 16.00 12.88
CA ASP A 172 -22.05 16.75 11.62
C ASP A 172 -22.16 15.83 10.38
N GLY A 173 -22.21 14.51 10.58
CA GLY A 173 -22.26 13.51 9.52
C GLY A 173 -20.90 13.03 9.02
N THR A 174 -19.79 13.63 9.48
CA THR A 174 -18.42 13.26 9.08
C THR A 174 -18.12 11.80 9.46
N ARG A 175 -17.56 11.01 8.53
CA ARG A 175 -17.08 9.66 8.85
C ARG A 175 -15.89 9.75 9.78
N VAL A 176 -15.93 9.03 10.90
CA VAL A 176 -14.85 9.03 11.90
C VAL A 176 -14.36 7.62 12.16
N LEU A 177 -13.06 7.48 12.39
CA LEU A 177 -12.45 6.25 12.88
C LEU A 177 -12.73 6.11 14.38
N LEU A 178 -13.35 5.00 14.75
CA LEU A 178 -13.71 4.69 16.13
C LEU A 178 -12.75 3.67 16.75
N GLY A 179 -12.23 2.76 15.92
CA GLY A 179 -11.27 1.77 16.37
C GLY A 179 -10.44 1.16 15.27
N ALA A 180 -9.25 0.73 15.63
CA ALA A 180 -8.35 -0.05 14.79
C ALA A 180 -7.88 -1.29 15.55
N MET A 181 -8.36 -2.44 15.10
CA MET A 181 -8.20 -3.73 15.77
C MET A 181 -7.25 -4.62 14.97
N GLN A 182 -6.35 -5.32 15.67
CA GLN A 182 -5.43 -6.31 15.11
C GLN A 182 -5.71 -7.66 15.80
N LEU A 183 -6.21 -8.64 15.03
CA LEU A 183 -6.88 -9.83 15.54
C LEU A 183 -6.29 -11.11 14.92
N SER A 184 -6.11 -12.18 15.68
CA SER A 184 -5.86 -13.51 15.10
C SER A 184 -7.20 -14.15 14.72
N GLU A 185 -7.42 -14.42 13.43
CA GLU A 185 -8.69 -14.96 12.91
C GLU A 185 -8.53 -16.23 12.06
N ALA A 186 -7.46 -16.34 11.25
CA ALA A 186 -7.30 -17.45 10.32
C ALA A 186 -7.16 -18.79 11.06
N ALA A 187 -8.02 -19.75 10.72
CA ALA A 187 -8.02 -21.15 11.18
C ALA A 187 -8.31 -21.40 12.68
N LEU A 188 -8.97 -20.47 13.38
CA LEU A 188 -9.30 -20.62 14.80
C LEU A 188 -10.76 -21.00 15.06
N SER A 189 -11.02 -21.62 16.20
CA SER A 189 -12.35 -22.16 16.56
C SER A 189 -13.42 -21.08 16.69
N GLU A 190 -14.69 -21.46 16.57
CA GLU A 190 -15.83 -20.55 16.80
C GLU A 190 -15.78 -19.91 18.20
N GLU A 191 -15.45 -20.70 19.23
CA GLU A 191 -15.28 -20.22 20.61
C GLU A 191 -14.18 -19.15 20.71
N TRP A 192 -13.08 -19.29 19.95
CA TRP A 192 -12.05 -18.26 19.89
C TRP A 192 -12.61 -16.96 19.29
N MET A 193 -13.30 -17.06 18.16
CA MET A 193 -13.88 -15.90 17.48
C MET A 193 -14.93 -15.18 18.33
N GLU A 194 -15.72 -15.93 19.11
CA GLU A 194 -16.65 -15.35 20.07
C GLU A 194 -15.93 -14.56 21.17
N ARG A 195 -14.85 -15.11 21.74
CA ARG A 195 -14.03 -14.39 22.73
C ARG A 195 -13.36 -13.14 22.15
N VAL A 196 -12.87 -13.20 20.91
CA VAL A 196 -12.31 -12.04 20.20
C VAL A 196 -13.37 -10.96 20.05
N ARG A 197 -14.55 -11.32 19.54
CA ARG A 197 -15.67 -10.39 19.34
C ARG A 197 -16.10 -9.74 20.66
N ALA A 198 -16.32 -10.53 21.71
CA ALA A 198 -16.70 -10.03 23.02
C ALA A 198 -15.65 -9.04 23.59
N TYR A 199 -14.36 -9.33 23.42
CA TYR A 199 -13.30 -8.44 23.88
C TYR A 199 -13.25 -7.11 23.10
N VAL A 200 -13.42 -7.17 21.77
CA VAL A 200 -13.50 -5.98 20.92
C VAL A 200 -14.70 -5.12 21.29
N ASP A 201 -15.88 -5.73 21.43
CA ASP A 201 -17.12 -5.02 21.78
C ASP A 201 -17.03 -4.38 23.16
N GLN A 202 -16.47 -5.10 24.14
CA GLN A 202 -16.22 -4.56 25.47
C GLN A 202 -15.27 -3.35 25.41
N GLY A 203 -14.19 -3.42 24.63
CA GLY A 203 -13.23 -2.34 24.46
C GLY A 203 -13.84 -1.09 23.83
N LEU A 204 -14.64 -1.26 22.78
CA LEU A 204 -15.35 -0.18 22.09
C LEU A 204 -16.43 0.45 22.99
N ALA A 205 -17.22 -0.37 23.69
CA ALA A 205 -18.27 0.09 24.60
C ALA A 205 -17.68 0.88 25.78
N ALA A 206 -16.61 0.37 26.39
CA ALA A 206 -15.93 1.05 27.50
C ALA A 206 -15.39 2.43 27.07
N ALA A 207 -14.78 2.53 25.89
CA ALA A 207 -14.27 3.80 25.38
C ALA A 207 -15.38 4.82 25.07
N ARG A 208 -16.54 4.36 24.59
CA ARG A 208 -17.69 5.23 24.33
C ARG A 208 -18.43 5.67 25.59
N SER A 209 -18.41 4.87 26.64
CA SER A 209 -19.15 5.15 27.88
C SER A 209 -18.68 6.41 28.63
N ARG A 210 -17.47 6.90 28.34
CA ARG A 210 -16.88 8.08 28.99
C ARG A 210 -16.27 8.99 27.94
N PRO A 211 -16.56 10.30 27.91
CA PRO A 211 -15.88 11.21 27.01
C PRO A 211 -14.38 11.29 27.36
N CYS A 212 -13.58 11.67 26.37
CA CYS A 212 -12.18 12.01 26.56
C CYS A 212 -12.07 13.22 27.50
N PRO A 213 -11.03 13.26 28.35
CA PRO A 213 -10.76 14.44 29.15
C PRO A 213 -10.55 15.64 28.23
N ARG A 214 -11.14 16.78 28.62
CA ARG A 214 -10.98 18.06 27.94
C ARG A 214 -9.63 18.70 28.26
#